data_AF-A0A329QDK2-F1
#
_entry.id   AF-A0A329QDK2-F1
#
_cell.length_a   1.000
_cell.length_b   1.000
_cell.length_c   1.000
_cell.angle_alpha   90.00
_cell.angle_beta   90.00
_cell.angle_gamma   90.00
#
_symmetry.space_group_name_H-M   'P 1'
#
loop_
_entity.id
_entity.type
_entity.pdbx_description
1 polymer ?
#
loop_
_entity_poly.entity_id
_entity_poly.type
_entity_poly.pdbx_seq_one_letter_code
_entity_poly.pdbx_strand_id
1 'polypeptide(L)'
;MERNAMLEFDPFITELAEKLHVHGYFAFYGEHYNETDMEQYRRHLFTSFSNIVWVELDARKKYMIVDHRGRNTVMKLIDGMLNTRRTLRANLAMAGTDTSEVQQEITHMMQLVHMLNFTTFRS
;
A
#
# COMPACT_ATOMS: atom_id res chain seq x y z
N MET A 1 8.55 5.87 -25.97
CA MET A 1 9.46 4.76 -25.60
C MET A 1 10.63 5.26 -24.72
N GLU A 2 10.44 6.31 -23.91
CA GLU A 2 11.58 7.00 -23.25
C GLU A 2 11.59 6.89 -21.71
N ARG A 3 10.50 6.44 -21.06
CA ARG A 3 10.43 6.32 -19.60
C ARG A 3 11.11 5.05 -19.06
N ASN A 4 11.10 3.97 -19.82
CA ASN A 4 11.70 2.69 -19.43
C ASN A 4 13.24 2.77 -19.32
N ALA A 5 13.90 3.71 -20.01
CA ALA A 5 15.35 3.88 -19.98
C ALA A 5 15.83 4.74 -18.80
N MET A 6 14.97 5.53 -18.14
CA MET A 6 15.36 6.39 -17.02
C MET A 6 15.41 5.66 -15.67
N LEU A 7 14.84 4.46 -15.57
CA LEU A 7 14.75 3.72 -14.30
C LEU A 7 15.93 2.76 -14.03
N GLU A 8 16.75 2.42 -15.05
CA GLU A 8 17.99 1.64 -14.82
C GLU A 8 18.98 2.36 -13.88
N PHE A 9 18.82 3.67 -13.72
CA PHE A 9 19.60 4.52 -12.81
C PHE A 9 18.71 5.41 -11.94
N ASP A 10 17.48 5.01 -11.62
CA ASP A 10 16.68 5.78 -10.66
C ASP A 10 17.28 5.60 -9.25
N PRO A 11 17.92 6.65 -8.67
CA PRO A 11 18.53 6.55 -7.35
C PRO A 11 17.50 6.20 -6.27
N PHE A 12 16.22 6.46 -6.53
CA PHE A 12 15.14 6.10 -5.62
C PHE A 12 14.97 4.58 -5.47
N ILE A 13 15.30 3.76 -6.48
CA ILE A 13 15.17 2.30 -6.37
C ILE A 13 16.12 1.75 -5.30
N THR A 14 17.34 2.27 -5.24
CA THR A 14 18.31 1.89 -4.20
C THR A 14 17.82 2.30 -2.81
N GLU A 15 17.36 3.54 -2.65
CA GLU A 15 16.80 4.03 -1.38
C GLU A 15 15.56 3.23 -0.95
N LEU A 16 14.69 2.89 -1.91
CA LEU A 16 13.51 2.07 -1.69
C LEU A 16 13.91 0.66 -1.23
N ALA A 17 14.88 0.03 -1.89
CA ALA A 17 15.40 -1.28 -1.51
C ALA A 17 15.96 -1.28 -0.08
N GLU A 18 16.74 -0.26 0.30
CA GLU A 18 17.26 -0.11 1.67
C GLU A 18 16.14 0.02 2.69
N LYS A 19 15.15 0.90 2.44
CA LYS A 19 14.00 1.07 3.34
C LYS A 19 13.17 -0.19 3.47
N LEU A 20 12.95 -0.90 2.36
CA LEU A 20 12.25 -2.19 2.36
C LEU A 20 13.04 -3.26 3.11
N HIS A 21 14.38 -3.25 3.02
CA HIS A 21 15.22 -4.19 3.76
C HIS A 21 15.11 -3.98 5.29
N VAL A 22 15.10 -2.72 5.73
CA VAL A 22 15.03 -2.36 7.16
C VAL A 22 13.62 -2.53 7.73
N HIS A 23 12.61 -2.00 7.06
CA HIS A 23 11.25 -1.91 7.61
C HIS A 23 10.31 -3.01 7.11
N GLY A 24 10.64 -3.65 5.99
CA GLY A 24 9.77 -4.61 5.31
C GLY A 24 8.62 -3.97 4.53
N TYR A 25 8.41 -2.65 4.65
CA TYR A 25 7.39 -1.96 3.88
C TYR A 25 7.80 -0.53 3.56
N PHE A 26 7.17 0.04 2.53
CA PHE A 26 7.30 1.45 2.17
C PHE A 26 5.92 2.04 1.85
N ALA A 27 5.70 3.28 2.28
CA ALA A 27 4.45 4.01 2.06
C ALA A 27 4.64 5.03 0.92
N PHE A 28 3.84 4.89 -0.12
CA PHE A 28 3.80 5.80 -1.24
C PHE A 28 2.66 6.79 -1.06
N TYR A 29 2.97 8.07 -1.25
CA TYR A 29 2.02 9.16 -1.17
C TYR A 29 1.92 9.89 -2.52
N GLY A 30 0.70 10.15 -2.97
CA GLY A 30 0.42 10.83 -4.23
C GLY A 30 -0.11 9.90 -5.33
N GLU A 31 -0.72 10.53 -6.34
CA GLU A 31 -1.42 9.84 -7.44
C GLU A 31 -0.46 9.36 -8.54
N HIS A 32 0.78 9.87 -8.56
CA HIS A 32 1.77 9.58 -9.60
C HIS A 32 2.33 8.16 -9.55
N TYR A 33 2.13 7.43 -8.47
CA TYR A 33 2.50 6.02 -8.35
C TYR A 33 1.37 5.13 -8.85
N ASN A 34 1.34 4.89 -10.17
CA ASN A 34 0.36 3.99 -10.80
C ASN A 34 0.89 2.55 -10.90
N GLU A 35 0.04 1.64 -11.35
CA GLU A 35 0.35 0.22 -11.51
C GLU A 35 1.57 -0.04 -12.42
N THR A 36 1.74 0.76 -13.47
CA THR A 36 2.87 0.61 -14.41
C THR A 36 4.21 0.95 -13.76
N ASP A 37 4.25 2.02 -12.95
CA ASP A 37 5.45 2.40 -12.21
C ASP A 37 5.79 1.35 -11.14
N MET A 38 4.76 0.83 -10.46
CA MET A 38 4.94 -0.19 -9.42
C MET A 38 5.41 -1.54 -9.96
N GLU A 39 4.91 -1.95 -11.11
CA GLU A 39 5.38 -3.16 -11.79
C GLU A 39 6.87 -3.04 -12.16
N GLN A 40 7.34 -1.85 -12.53
CA GLN A 40 8.76 -1.62 -12.82
C GLN A 40 9.62 -1.68 -11.56
N TYR A 41 9.19 -1.04 -10.46
CA TYR A 41 9.88 -1.17 -9.17
C TYR A 41 9.92 -2.61 -8.70
N ARG A 42 8.80 -3.33 -8.81
CA ARG A 42 8.70 -4.76 -8.45
C ARG A 42 9.74 -5.61 -9.19
N ARG A 43 9.91 -5.40 -10.51
CA ARG A 43 10.89 -6.15 -11.33
C ARG A 43 12.32 -5.95 -10.86
N HIS A 44 12.72 -4.72 -10.53
CA HIS A 44 14.07 -4.44 -10.03
C HIS A 44 14.29 -5.04 -8.64
N LEU A 45 13.28 -4.94 -7.77
CA LEU A 45 13.33 -5.39 -6.39
C LEU A 45 13.32 -6.92 -6.24
N PHE A 46 12.86 -7.69 -7.23
CA PHE A 46 12.92 -9.16 -7.18
C PHE A 46 14.34 -9.72 -7.12
N THR A 47 15.36 -8.94 -7.47
CA THR A 47 16.76 -9.31 -7.25
C THR A 47 17.12 -9.38 -5.77
N SER A 48 16.38 -8.69 -4.91
CA SER A 48 16.66 -8.52 -3.48
C SER A 48 15.60 -9.14 -2.57
N PHE A 49 14.37 -9.33 -3.05
CA PHE A 49 13.23 -9.80 -2.26
C PHE A 49 12.49 -10.91 -3.01
N SER A 50 12.13 -11.99 -2.30
CA SER A 50 11.47 -13.16 -2.89
C SER A 50 9.97 -12.92 -3.12
N ASN A 51 9.37 -12.07 -2.29
CA ASN A 51 7.95 -11.77 -2.36
C ASN A 51 7.72 -10.27 -2.19
N ILE A 52 6.93 -9.69 -3.09
CA ILE A 52 6.60 -8.26 -3.08
C ILE A 52 5.10 -8.14 -3.27
N VAL A 53 4.43 -7.47 -2.33
CA VAL A 53 2.99 -7.23 -2.33
C VAL A 53 2.73 -5.74 -2.41
N TRP A 54 1.89 -5.34 -3.35
CA TRP A 54 1.39 -3.98 -3.52
C TRP A 54 -0.03 -3.87 -2.96
N VAL A 55 -0.28 -2.84 -2.18
CA VAL A 55 -1.58 -2.57 -1.55
C VAL A 55 -1.97 -1.13 -1.83
N GLU A 56 -3.04 -0.94 -2.60
CA GLU A 56 -3.60 0.38 -2.85
C GLU A 56 -4.79 0.64 -1.92
N LEU A 57 -4.61 1.54 -0.95
CA LEU A 57 -5.70 1.95 -0.05
C LEU A 57 -6.65 2.92 -0.73
N ASP A 58 -6.08 3.90 -1.41
CA ASP A 58 -6.78 4.90 -2.19
C ASP A 58 -5.84 5.45 -3.28
N ALA A 59 -6.33 6.35 -4.12
CA ALA A 59 -5.57 6.94 -5.21
C ALA A 59 -4.25 7.58 -4.76
N ARG A 60 -4.18 8.07 -3.51
CA ARG A 60 -3.05 8.82 -2.95
C ARG A 60 -2.22 8.03 -1.97
N LYS A 61 -2.69 6.90 -1.44
CA LYS A 61 -1.97 6.15 -0.42
C LYS A 61 -1.86 4.68 -0.79
N LYS A 62 -0.62 4.24 -0.95
CA LYS A 62 -0.28 2.86 -1.29
C LYS A 62 0.86 2.34 -0.45
N TYR A 63 0.95 1.02 -0.32
CA TYR A 63 2.02 0.34 0.39
C TYR A 63 2.65 -0.74 -0.48
N MET A 64 3.97 -0.85 -0.40
CA MET A 64 4.70 -2.04 -0.85
C MET A 64 5.21 -2.78 0.37
N ILE A 65 5.08 -4.11 0.37
CA ILE A 65 5.46 -5.01 1.46
C ILE A 65 6.37 -6.09 0.89
N VAL A 66 7.46 -6.43 1.57
CA VAL A 66 8.42 -7.44 1.12
C VAL A 66 8.61 -8.58 2.12
N ASP A 67 8.73 -9.82 1.62
CA ASP A 67 9.14 -11.01 2.37
C ASP A 67 8.43 -11.21 3.73
N HIS A 68 7.12 -10.90 3.79
CA HIS A 68 6.29 -10.79 5.01
C HIS A 68 6.67 -9.71 6.01
N ARG A 69 7.88 -9.18 5.94
CA ARG A 69 8.37 -8.10 6.79
C ARG A 69 7.46 -6.90 6.56
N GLY A 70 7.08 -6.19 7.61
CA GLY A 70 6.19 -5.03 7.47
C GLY A 70 4.71 -5.33 7.25
N ARG A 71 4.27 -6.57 6.94
CA ARG A 71 2.85 -6.92 6.77
C ARG A 71 1.99 -6.51 7.98
N ASN A 72 2.39 -6.94 9.18
CA ASN A 72 1.67 -6.63 10.42
C ASN A 72 1.66 -5.12 10.72
N THR A 73 2.73 -4.40 10.34
CA THR A 73 2.81 -2.95 10.49
C THR A 73 1.83 -2.27 9.54
N VAL A 74 1.81 -2.65 8.27
CA VAL A 74 0.85 -2.12 7.29
C VAL A 74 -0.58 -2.41 7.73
N MET A 75 -0.89 -3.63 8.20
CA MET A 75 -2.20 -3.93 8.76
C MET A 75 -2.59 -2.99 9.91
N LYS A 76 -1.69 -2.75 10.88
CA LYS A 76 -1.94 -1.79 11.97
C LYS A 76 -2.18 -0.36 11.47
N LEU A 77 -1.46 0.05 10.43
CA LEU A 77 -1.67 1.37 9.81
C LEU A 77 -3.05 1.46 9.14
N ILE A 78 -3.49 0.39 8.46
CA ILE A 78 -4.83 0.31 7.87
C ILE A 78 -5.90 0.30 8.97
N ASP A 79 -5.71 -0.45 10.05
CA ASP A 79 -6.64 -0.48 11.19
C ASP A 79 -6.78 0.91 11.86
N GLY A 80 -5.68 1.65 11.98
CA GLY A 80 -5.70 3.04 12.43
C GLY A 80 -6.58 3.92 11.53
N MET A 81 -6.44 3.79 10.22
CA MET A 81 -7.27 4.54 9.25
C MET A 81 -8.74 4.10 9.28
N LEU A 82 -8.99 2.80 9.42
CA LEU A 82 -10.35 2.24 9.60
C LEU A 82 -11.05 2.88 10.80
N ASN A 83 -10.34 3.04 11.92
CA ASN A 83 -10.90 3.70 13.10
C ASN A 83 -11.26 5.17 12.80
N THR A 84 -10.37 5.91 12.13
CA THR A 84 -10.66 7.29 11.71
C THR A 84 -11.89 7.37 10.80
N ARG A 85 -12.01 6.49 9.80
CA ARG A 85 -13.18 6.48 8.89
C ARG A 85 -14.46 6.04 9.58
N ARG A 86 -14.41 5.09 10.52
CA ARG A 86 -15.58 4.70 11.33
C ARG A 86 -16.10 5.86 12.18
N THR A 87 -15.20 6.62 12.80
CA THR A 87 -15.55 7.84 13.53
C THR A 87 -16.15 8.89 12.60
N LEU A 88 -15.55 9.11 11.42
CA LEU A 88 -16.11 10.03 10.42
C LEU A 88 -17.53 9.61 9.99
N ARG A 89 -17.74 8.33 9.69
CA ARG A 89 -19.05 7.77 9.34
C ARG A 89 -20.09 8.02 10.43
N ALA A 90 -19.72 7.79 11.69
CA ALA A 90 -20.61 8.03 12.83
C ALA A 90 -21.00 9.52 12.93
N ASN A 91 -20.03 10.43 12.75
CA ASN A 91 -20.29 11.87 12.78
C ASN A 91 -21.20 12.31 11.63
N LEU A 92 -20.98 11.82 10.41
CA LEU A 92 -21.83 12.11 9.25
C LEU A 92 -23.26 11.58 9.44
N ALA A 93 -23.41 10.37 9.98
CA ALA A 93 -24.72 9.80 10.29
C ALA A 93 -25.47 10.63 11.35
N MET A 94 -24.78 11.10 12.40
CA MET A 94 -25.37 12.00 13.40
C MET A 94 -25.78 13.35 12.81
N ALA A 95 -25.06 13.84 11.80
CA ALA A 95 -25.39 15.05 11.06
C ALA A 95 -26.46 14.85 9.98
N GLY A 96 -27.01 13.63 9.82
CA GLY A 96 -27.98 13.32 8.77
C GLY A 96 -27.42 13.40 7.34
N THR A 97 -26.09 13.31 7.20
CA THR A 97 -25.39 13.36 5.90
C THR A 97 -25.27 11.96 5.32
N ASP A 98 -25.21 11.85 3.98
CA ASP A 98 -24.92 10.58 3.30
C ASP A 98 -23.56 10.01 3.76
N THR A 99 -23.53 8.70 3.98
CA THR A 99 -22.36 7.96 4.45
C THR A 99 -21.84 6.93 3.45
N SER A 100 -22.46 6.85 2.28
CA SER A 100 -22.20 5.81 1.27
C SER A 100 -20.74 5.76 0.84
N GLU A 101 -20.12 6.92 0.58
CA GLU A 101 -18.70 7.01 0.18
C GLU A 101 -17.77 6.49 1.30
N VAL A 102 -17.95 6.97 2.54
CA VAL A 102 -17.14 6.51 3.69
C VAL A 102 -17.37 5.03 3.98
N GLN A 103 -18.58 4.51 3.74
CA GLN A 103 -18.87 3.09 3.86
C GLN A 103 -18.14 2.26 2.80
N GLN A 104 -18.03 2.74 1.56
CA GLN A 104 -17.24 2.10 0.51
C GLN A 104 -15.76 2.07 0.88
N GLU A 105 -15.20 3.19 1.36
CA GLU A 105 -13.81 3.25 1.84
C GLU A 105 -13.53 2.25 2.96
N ILE A 106 -14.43 2.16 3.96
CA ILE A 106 -14.31 1.19 5.07
C ILE A 106 -14.34 -0.24 4.54
N THR A 107 -15.25 -0.53 3.61
CA THR A 107 -15.41 -1.87 3.04
C THR A 107 -14.16 -2.29 2.28
N HIS A 108 -13.62 -1.41 1.44
CA HIS A 108 -12.37 -1.62 0.71
C HIS A 108 -11.20 -1.90 1.67
N MET A 109 -11.01 -1.07 2.69
CA MET A 109 -9.95 -1.28 3.68
C MET A 109 -10.09 -2.60 4.46
N MET A 110 -11.32 -3.00 4.80
CA MET A 110 -11.56 -4.30 5.44
C MET A 110 -11.20 -5.47 4.51
N GLN A 111 -11.50 -5.36 3.21
CA GLN A 111 -11.10 -6.35 2.21
C GLN A 111 -9.57 -6.44 2.08
N LEU A 112 -8.86 -5.32 2.06
CA LEU A 112 -7.39 -5.30 2.03
C LEU A 112 -6.78 -5.99 3.27
N VAL A 113 -7.27 -5.68 4.47
CA VAL A 113 -6.82 -6.34 5.70
C VAL A 113 -7.09 -7.84 5.64
N HIS A 114 -8.26 -8.25 5.13
CA HIS A 114 -8.58 -9.65 4.93
C HIS A 114 -7.60 -10.32 3.96
N MET A 115 -7.34 -9.74 2.79
CA MET A 115 -6.37 -10.27 1.83
C MET A 115 -4.97 -10.39 2.44
N LEU A 116 -4.50 -9.38 3.17
CA LEU A 116 -3.18 -9.40 3.81
C LEU A 116 -3.07 -10.51 4.87
N ASN A 117 -4.14 -10.81 5.61
CA ASN A 117 -4.16 -11.92 6.56
C ASN A 117 -3.92 -13.28 5.88
N PHE A 118 -4.50 -13.48 4.70
CA PHE A 118 -4.43 -14.74 3.96
C PHE A 118 -3.33 -14.77 2.89
N THR A 119 -2.57 -13.69 2.73
CA THR A 119 -1.43 -13.67 1.80
C THR A 119 -0.33 -14.57 2.35
N THR A 120 -0.12 -15.70 1.66
CA THR A 120 0.99 -16.60 1.93
C THR A 120 2.17 -16.17 1.08
N PHE A 121 3.17 -15.54 1.69
CA PHE A 121 4.44 -15.32 1.02
C PHE A 121 5.26 -16.62 1.14
N ARG A 122 5.79 -17.12 0.02
CA ARG A 122 6.56 -18.38 0.03
C ARG A 122 7.92 -18.09 0.66
N SER A 123 8.24 -18.79 1.75
CA SER A 123 9.56 -18.77 2.41
C SER A 123 10.59 -19.55 1.61
#